data_AF-A0A2E0WRF3-F1
#
_entry.id   AF-A0A2E0WRF3-F1
#
_cell.length_a   1.000
_cell.length_b   1.000
_cell.length_c   1.000
_cell.angle_alpha   90.00
_cell.angle_beta   90.00
_cell.angle_gamma   90.00
#
_symmetry.space_group_name_H-M   'P 1'
#
loop_
_entity.id
_entity.type
_entity.pdbx_description
1 polymer ?
#
loop_
_entity_poly.entity_id
_entity_poly.type
_entity_poly.pdbx_seq_one_letter_code
_entity_poly.pdbx_strand_id
1 'polypeptide(L)'
;MYVMSAEQWMRPRQGADLLADERLRERVLGLDEQPGSRLQIHYPGGEAGGLWAHELRSWLIALGVPGARIELAPGGVQAAALGVELLTGQAAESMEPSQ
;
A
#
# COMPACT_ATOMS: atom_id res chain seq x y z
N MET A 1 -5.74 2.51 7.76
CA MET A 1 -4.33 2.61 7.36
C MET A 1 -3.44 1.79 8.30
N TYR A 2 -2.49 1.03 7.75
CA TYR A 2 -1.38 0.37 8.46
C TYR A 2 -0.12 1.24 8.37
N VAL A 3 0.65 1.38 9.45
CA VAL A 3 1.83 2.27 9.49
C VAL A 3 3.04 1.53 10.05
N MET A 4 4.19 1.71 9.40
CA MET A 4 5.51 1.23 9.84
C MET A 4 6.45 2.42 9.99
N SER A 5 7.07 2.57 11.16
CA SER A 5 8.10 3.59 11.36
C SER A 5 9.37 3.26 10.55
N ALA A 6 10.21 4.27 10.30
CA ALA A 6 11.52 4.07 9.71
C ALA A 6 12.35 2.99 10.44
N GLU A 7 12.35 2.99 11.78
CA GLU A 7 13.06 1.96 12.56
C GLU A 7 12.53 0.55 12.28
N GLN A 8 11.21 0.36 12.24
CA GLN A 8 10.61 -0.93 11.89
C GLN A 8 10.98 -1.33 10.45
N TRP A 9 10.99 -0.35 9.54
CA TRP A 9 11.41 -0.51 8.14
C TRP A 9 12.94 -0.62 7.96
N MET A 10 13.76 -0.42 8.98
CA MET A 10 15.21 -0.58 8.86
C MET A 10 15.73 -1.87 9.49
N ARG A 11 14.88 -2.60 10.22
CA ARG A 11 15.25 -3.92 10.74
C ARG A 11 15.40 -4.94 9.60
N PRO A 12 16.36 -5.88 9.70
CA PRO A 12 16.46 -7.01 8.77
C PRO A 12 15.12 -7.76 8.74
N ARG A 13 14.54 -7.90 7.54
CA ARG A 13 13.29 -8.61 7.33
C ARG A 13 13.32 -9.33 5.99
N GLN A 14 12.60 -10.44 5.87
CA GLN A 14 12.31 -11.06 4.60
C GLN A 14 10.94 -10.57 4.11
N GLY A 15 10.71 -10.57 2.79
CA GLY A 15 9.43 -10.12 2.22
C GLY A 15 8.21 -10.85 2.82
N ALA A 16 8.38 -12.14 3.18
CA ALA A 16 7.34 -12.94 3.82
C ALA A 16 6.98 -12.46 5.24
N ASP A 17 7.91 -11.85 5.97
CA ASP A 17 7.68 -11.38 7.34
C ASP A 17 6.70 -10.19 7.38
N LEU A 18 6.58 -9.45 6.27
CA LEU A 18 5.61 -8.35 6.18
C LEU A 18 4.18 -8.84 6.26
N LEU A 19 3.86 -9.94 5.57
CA LEU A 19 2.53 -10.54 5.65
C LEU A 19 2.30 -11.27 6.96
N ALA A 20 3.28 -11.40 7.86
CA ALA A 20 3.03 -11.89 9.21
C ALA A 20 2.20 -10.90 10.03
N ASP A 21 2.29 -9.59 9.73
CA ASP A 21 1.43 -8.57 10.32
C ASP A 21 0.01 -8.69 9.77
N GLU A 22 -0.92 -9.08 10.65
CA GLU A 22 -2.33 -9.26 10.32
C GLU A 22 -2.94 -8.03 9.66
N ARG A 23 -2.55 -6.82 10.11
CA ARG A 23 -3.11 -5.58 9.60
C ARG A 23 -2.73 -5.33 8.15
N LEU A 24 -1.49 -5.67 7.76
CA LEU A 24 -1.08 -5.57 6.36
C LEU A 24 -1.78 -6.65 5.53
N ARG A 25 -1.85 -7.88 6.04
CA ARG A 25 -2.50 -9.01 5.36
C ARG A 25 -3.97 -8.70 5.06
N GLU A 26 -4.73 -8.17 6.00
CA GLU A 26 -6.12 -7.77 5.80
C GLU A 26 -6.30 -6.75 4.66
N ARG A 27 -5.37 -5.82 4.48
CA ARG A 27 -5.47 -4.84 3.37
C ARG A 27 -5.17 -5.48 2.03
N VAL A 28 -4.24 -6.44 2.00
CA VAL A 28 -3.96 -7.23 0.80
C VAL A 28 -5.17 -8.10 0.44
N LEU A 29 -5.77 -8.79 1.40
CA LEU A 29 -6.98 -9.60 1.18
C LEU A 29 -8.17 -8.75 0.68
N GLY A 30 -8.29 -7.52 1.18
CA GLY A 30 -9.34 -6.60 0.74
C GLY A 30 -9.27 -6.23 -0.75
N LEU A 31 -8.14 -6.43 -1.43
CA LEU A 31 -8.02 -6.25 -2.90
C LEU A 31 -8.80 -7.31 -3.70
N ASP A 32 -8.89 -8.53 -3.18
CA ASP A 32 -9.65 -9.61 -3.79
C ASP A 32 -11.15 -9.44 -3.51
N GLU A 33 -11.50 -9.01 -2.29
CA GLU A 33 -12.89 -8.83 -1.87
C GLU A 33 -13.57 -7.63 -2.54
N GLN A 34 -12.81 -6.61 -2.95
CA GLN A 34 -13.35 -5.36 -3.48
C GLN A 34 -12.80 -5.06 -4.87
N PRO A 35 -13.48 -5.55 -5.93
CA PRO A 35 -13.11 -5.24 -7.31
C PRO A 35 -13.03 -3.73 -7.53
N GLY A 36 -11.89 -3.24 -8.02
CA GLY A 36 -11.67 -1.81 -8.25
C GLY A 36 -10.98 -1.05 -7.10
N SER A 37 -10.75 -1.71 -5.96
CA SER A 37 -9.88 -1.17 -4.92
C SER A 37 -8.40 -1.17 -5.34
N ARG A 38 -7.62 -0.30 -4.68
CA ARG A 38 -6.18 -0.14 -4.87
C ARG A 38 -5.48 -0.07 -3.51
N LEU A 39 -4.27 -0.58 -3.43
CA LEU A 39 -3.39 -0.31 -2.31
C LEU A 39 -2.61 0.96 -2.57
N GLN A 40 -2.68 1.91 -1.65
CA GLN A 40 -1.85 3.09 -1.67
C GLN A 40 -0.74 2.97 -0.63
N ILE A 41 0.51 3.12 -1.08
CA ILE A 41 1.70 3.16 -0.24
C ILE A 41 2.08 4.62 -0.05
N HIS A 42 1.89 5.10 1.17
CA HIS A 42 2.34 6.40 1.60
C HIS A 42 3.79 6.30 2.09
N TYR A 43 4.62 7.25 1.68
CA TYR A 43 6.04 7.24 2.05
C TYR A 43 6.56 8.66 2.35
N PRO A 44 7.62 8.80 3.16
CA PRO A 44 8.24 10.10 3.35
C PRO A 44 8.85 10.55 2.02
N GLY A 45 8.77 11.84 1.70
CA GLY A 45 9.43 12.35 0.50
C GLY A 45 10.96 12.16 0.52
N GLY A 46 11.61 12.49 -0.59
CA GLY A 46 13.06 12.34 -0.75
C GLY A 46 13.48 10.94 -1.22
N GLU A 47 14.77 10.79 -1.51
CA GLU A 47 15.32 9.59 -2.16
C GLU A 47 15.14 8.33 -1.31
N ALA A 48 15.48 8.40 -0.02
CA ALA A 48 15.37 7.25 0.89
C ALA A 48 13.93 6.75 0.99
N GLY A 49 12.95 7.65 1.15
CA GLY A 49 11.55 7.26 1.23
C GLY A 49 11.02 6.69 -0.09
N GLY A 50 11.46 7.24 -1.23
CA GLY A 50 11.15 6.69 -2.54
C GLY A 50 11.68 5.25 -2.69
N LEU A 51 12.93 5.00 -2.30
CA LEU A 51 13.52 3.66 -2.32
C LEU A 51 12.70 2.67 -1.48
N TRP A 52 12.33 3.08 -0.26
CA TRP A 52 11.52 2.25 0.64
C TRP A 52 10.15 1.90 0.05
N ALA A 53 9.49 2.87 -0.58
CA ALA A 53 8.20 2.66 -1.23
C ALA A 53 8.31 1.66 -2.40
N HIS A 54 9.36 1.79 -3.21
CA HIS A 54 9.63 0.88 -4.32
C HIS A 54 10.02 -0.54 -3.86
N GLU A 55 10.77 -0.68 -2.78
CA GLU A 55 11.06 -1.98 -2.17
C GLU A 55 9.78 -2.66 -1.65
N LEU A 56 8.95 -1.93 -0.88
CA LEU A 56 7.68 -2.47 -0.39
C LEU A 56 6.76 -2.91 -1.55
N ARG A 57 6.65 -2.08 -2.59
CA ARG A 57 5.90 -2.43 -3.80
C ARG A 57 6.43 -3.69 -4.46
N SER A 58 7.75 -3.82 -4.61
CA SER A 58 8.38 -5.00 -5.21
C SER A 58 8.07 -6.27 -4.44
N TRP A 59 8.12 -6.22 -3.11
CA TRP A 59 7.78 -7.37 -2.28
C TRP A 59 6.30 -7.72 -2.34
N LEU A 60 5.38 -6.75 -2.30
CA LEU A 60 3.95 -7.01 -2.46
C LEU A 60 3.63 -7.67 -3.81
N ILE A 61 4.31 -7.24 -4.88
CA ILE A 61 4.19 -7.87 -6.21
C ILE A 61 4.68 -9.32 -6.17
N ALA A 62 5.85 -9.58 -5.56
CA ALA A 62 6.38 -10.93 -5.42
C ALA A 62 5.47 -11.86 -4.60
N LEU A 63 4.63 -11.28 -3.73
CA LEU A 63 3.64 -11.98 -2.91
C LEU A 63 2.27 -12.14 -3.60
N GLY A 64 2.15 -11.72 -4.86
CA GLY A 64 0.96 -11.93 -5.69
C GLY A 64 0.05 -10.71 -5.86
N VAL A 65 0.38 -9.56 -5.27
CA VAL A 65 -0.42 -8.34 -5.45
C VAL A 65 -0.21 -7.78 -6.86
N PRO A 66 -1.27 -7.54 -7.66
CA PRO A 66 -1.12 -6.94 -8.99
C PRO A 66 -0.52 -5.54 -8.88
N GLY A 67 0.68 -5.33 -9.45
CA GLY A 67 1.40 -4.07 -9.35
C GLY A 67 0.69 -2.85 -9.97
N ALA A 68 -0.33 -3.08 -10.82
CA ALA A 68 -1.21 -2.06 -11.37
C ALA A 68 -2.28 -1.56 -10.37
N ARG A 69 -2.51 -2.32 -9.28
CA ARG A 69 -3.38 -1.94 -8.16
C ARG A 69 -2.59 -1.39 -6.98
N ILE A 70 -1.31 -1.07 -7.15
CA ILE A 70 -0.46 -0.48 -6.12
C ILE A 70 -0.03 0.91 -6.59
N GLU A 71 -0.38 1.93 -5.82
CA GLU A 71 -0.02 3.33 -6.07
C GLU A 71 0.95 3.83 -4.99
N LEU A 72 1.91 4.66 -5.41
CA LEU A 72 2.88 5.28 -4.50
C LEU A 72 2.48 6.75 -4.30
N ALA A 73 2.29 7.17 -3.06
CA ALA A 73 1.90 8.52 -2.69
C ALA A 73 2.94 9.16 -1.76
N PRO A 74 3.73 10.16 -2.21
CA PRO A 74 4.63 10.88 -1.33
C PRO A 74 3.83 11.73 -0.33
N GLY A 75 4.31 11.83 0.92
CA GLY A 75 3.84 12.85 1.88
C GLY A 75 2.59 12.51 2.68
N GLY A 76 2.39 11.25 3.09
CA GLY A 76 1.09 10.78 3.60
C GLY A 76 0.97 10.38 5.07
N VAL A 77 2.08 10.23 5.81
CA VAL A 77 2.05 9.85 7.23
C VAL A 77 3.20 10.56 7.90
N GLN A 78 3.07 10.88 9.20
CA GLN A 78 4.10 11.42 10.10
C GLN A 78 5.54 11.29 9.56
N ALA A 79 6.33 12.36 9.66
CA ALA A 79 7.71 12.39 9.18
C ALA A 79 8.45 11.08 9.50
N ALA A 80 8.98 10.42 8.46
CA ALA A 80 9.73 9.15 8.51
C ALA A 80 8.92 7.86 8.80
N ALA A 81 7.76 7.67 8.16
CA ALA A 81 7.02 6.40 8.20
C ALA A 81 6.46 5.97 6.84
N LEU A 82 6.38 4.65 6.62
CA LEU A 82 5.62 4.06 5.52
C LEU A 82 4.18 3.80 6.00
N GLY A 83 3.22 4.07 5.12
CA GLY A 83 1.81 3.76 5.33
C GLY A 83 1.27 2.90 4.22
N VAL A 84 0.41 1.93 4.54
CA VAL A 84 -0.35 1.15 3.56
C VAL A 84 -1.83 1.31 3.85
N GLU A 85 -2.57 1.72 2.84
CA GLU A 85 -4.01 1.89 2.90
C GLU A 85 -4.68 1.19 1.73
N LEU A 86 -5.86 0.63 1.99
CA LEU A 86 -6.74 0.14 0.94
C LEU A 86 -7.70 1.26 0.57
N LEU A 87 -7.58 1.77 -0.64
CA LEU A 87 -8.53 2.70 -1.21
C LEU A 87 -9.58 1.90 -1.97
N THR A 88 -10.80 1.96 -1.48
CA THR A 88 -11.94 1.47 -2.25
C THR A 88 -12.22 2.51 -3.32
N GLY A 89 -12.25 2.10 -4.59
CA GLY A 89 -12.79 3.00 -5.61
C GLY A 89 -14.18 3.39 -5.15
N GLN A 90 -14.48 4.69 -5.12
CA GLN A 90 -15.88 5.11 -5.07
C GLN A 90 -16.55 4.34 -6.20
N ALA A 91 -17.47 3.42 -5.88
CA ALA A 91 -18.35 2.82 -6.87
C ALA A 91 -18.79 3.97 -7.76
N ALA A 92 -18.76 3.79 -9.08
CA ALA A 92 -19.09 4.81 -10.05
C ALA A 92 -20.41 5.53 -9.71
N GLU A 93 -20.38 6.53 -8.83
CA GLU A 93 -21.48 7.42 -8.48
C GLU A 93 -21.48 8.54 -9.51
N SER A 94 -21.50 8.18 -10.79
CA SER A 94 -21.67 9.07 -11.95
C SER A 94 -21.69 8.20 -13.22
N MET A 95 -22.53 7.17 -13.26
CA MET A 95 -23.19 6.85 -14.53
C MET A 95 -24.52 7.57 -14.46
N GLU A 96 -24.54 8.85 -14.85
CA GLU A 96 -25.79 9.55 -15.12
C GLU A 96 -26.59 8.69 -16.11
N PRO A 97 -27.85 8.32 -15.82
CA PRO A 97 -28.68 7.73 -16.84
C PRO A 97 -28.86 8.79 -17.92
N SER A 98 -28.25 8.58 -19.08
CA SER A 98 -28.57 9.35 -20.28
C SER A 98 -30.08 9.26 -20.50
N GLN A 99 -30.75 10.41 -20.34
CA GLN A 99 -32.11 10.65 -20.83
C GLN A 99 -32.08 10.76 -22.35
#